data_AF-A0A962KEF3-F1
#
_entry.id   AF-A0A962KEF3-F1
#
_cell.length_a   1.000
_cell.length_b   1.000
_cell.length_c   1.000
_cell.angle_alpha   90.00
_cell.angle_beta   90.00
_cell.angle_gamma   90.00
#
_symmetry.space_group_name_H-M   'P 1'
#
loop_
_entity.id
_entity.type
_entity.pdbx_description
1 polymer ?
#
loop_
_entity_poly.entity_id
_entity_poly.type
_entity_poly.pdbx_seq_one_letter_code
_entity_poly.pdbx_strand_id
1 'polypeptide(L)'
;MCSERVIPMDGQLLKRFLVLGLFLVALFGAIFGWRTFVSAKMQEAVAASGPPRVSVRVAPVERVNWSSQLQATATLQAVQGALLTPQREGLVTGIHFESGTNVKKGQLLVQLDDASERAQLAHDESALQLARVELAQQHDLRKKQQYQ
;
A
#
# COMPACT_ATOMS: atom_id res chain seq x y z
N MET A 1 72.84 -75.53 31.14
CA MET A 1 72.62 -75.31 29.70
C MET A 1 71.35 -76.04 29.28
N CYS A 2 70.60 -75.37 28.41
CA CYS A 2 69.36 -75.75 27.75
C CYS A 2 69.10 -77.25 27.61
N SER A 3 67.89 -77.70 27.95
CA SER A 3 67.10 -78.57 27.06
C SER A 3 65.69 -78.75 27.61
N GLU A 4 64.73 -78.19 26.88
CA GLU A 4 63.39 -78.71 26.62
C GLU A 4 62.83 -79.74 27.61
N ARG A 5 62.14 -79.26 28.66
CA ARG A 5 61.34 -80.16 29.49
C ARG A 5 59.97 -80.34 28.85
N VAL A 6 59.97 -81.24 27.85
CA VAL A 6 58.79 -81.92 27.33
C VAL A 6 58.00 -82.46 28.51
N ILE A 7 56.78 -81.97 28.69
CA ILE A 7 55.86 -82.44 29.72
C ILE A 7 55.51 -83.89 29.37
N PRO A 8 55.83 -84.88 30.22
CA PRO A 8 55.40 -86.25 29.99
C PRO A 8 53.87 -86.28 30.11
N MET A 9 53.21 -86.38 28.97
CA MET A 9 51.77 -86.48 28.87
C MET A 9 51.35 -87.89 29.24
N ASP A 10 50.79 -88.05 30.44
CA ASP A 10 49.96 -89.21 30.76
C ASP A 10 48.81 -89.30 29.72
N GLY A 11 48.43 -90.53 29.34
CA GLY A 11 47.39 -90.74 28.32
C GLY A 11 46.03 -90.11 28.65
N GLN A 12 45.85 -89.64 29.88
CA GLN A 12 44.64 -89.01 30.39
C GLN A 12 44.68 -87.48 30.31
N LEU A 13 45.81 -86.78 30.51
CA LEU A 13 45.88 -85.32 30.30
C LEU A 13 45.98 -84.95 28.80
N LEU A 14 46.63 -85.75 27.95
CA LEU A 14 46.68 -85.45 26.50
C LEU A 14 45.29 -85.47 25.86
N LYS A 15 44.46 -86.47 26.22
CA LYS A 15 43.06 -86.53 25.79
C LYS A 15 42.25 -85.32 26.26
N ARG A 16 42.49 -84.84 27.49
CA ARG A 16 41.82 -83.65 28.05
C ARG A 16 42.22 -82.36 27.33
N PHE A 17 43.50 -82.18 27.03
CA PHE A 17 43.97 -81.01 26.27
C PHE A 17 43.47 -81.01 24.82
N LEU A 18 43.39 -82.18 24.17
CA LEU A 18 42.86 -82.32 22.81
C LEU A 18 41.34 -82.03 22.77
N VAL A 19 40.58 -82.52 23.74
CA VAL A 19 39.14 -82.21 23.89
C VAL A 19 38.91 -80.73 24.20
N LEU A 20 39.71 -80.12 25.08
CA LEU A 20 39.60 -78.69 25.41
C LEU A 20 39.93 -77.80 24.20
N GLY A 21 40.98 -78.16 23.44
CA GLY A 21 41.34 -77.47 22.20
C GLY A 21 40.23 -77.56 21.14
N LEU A 22 39.65 -78.74 20.93
CA LEU A 22 38.52 -78.94 20.02
C LEU A 22 37.30 -78.10 20.46
N PHE A 23 37.01 -78.09 21.76
CA PHE A 23 35.88 -77.33 22.32
C PHE A 23 36.07 -75.83 22.13
N LEU A 24 37.27 -75.30 22.38
CA LEU A 24 37.61 -73.88 22.14
C LEU A 24 37.48 -73.50 20.67
N VAL A 25 37.99 -74.31 19.74
CA VAL A 25 37.88 -74.05 18.30
C VAL A 25 36.41 -74.06 17.87
N ALA A 26 35.60 -74.99 18.38
CA ALA A 26 34.17 -75.02 18.11
C ALA A 26 33.44 -73.78 18.65
N LEU A 27 33.76 -73.35 19.88
CA LEU A 27 33.16 -72.18 20.53
C LEU A 27 33.51 -70.89 19.79
N PHE A 28 34.78 -70.69 19.47
CA PHE A 28 35.25 -69.52 18.72
C PHE A 28 34.73 -69.52 17.28
N GLY A 29 34.69 -70.66 16.62
CA GLY A 29 34.11 -70.80 15.27
C GLY A 29 32.61 -70.47 15.24
N ALA A 30 31.84 -70.96 16.23
CA ALA A 30 30.42 -70.67 16.35
C ALA A 30 30.14 -69.20 16.65
N ILE A 31 30.87 -68.58 17.59
CA ILE A 31 30.71 -67.16 17.93
C ILE A 31 31.08 -66.28 16.74
N PHE A 32 32.20 -66.56 16.08
CA PHE A 32 32.66 -65.76 14.95
C PHE A 32 31.73 -65.91 13.75
N GLY A 33 31.30 -67.14 13.43
CA GLY A 33 30.34 -67.41 12.36
C GLY A 33 28.96 -66.79 12.61
N TRP A 34 28.47 -66.82 13.84
CA TRP A 34 27.20 -66.19 14.20
C TRP A 34 27.30 -64.66 14.10
N ARG A 35 28.37 -64.07 14.62
CA ARG A 35 28.57 -62.62 14.61
C ARG A 35 28.72 -62.08 13.18
N THR A 36 29.46 -62.77 12.30
CA THR A 36 29.63 -62.34 10.90
C THR A 36 28.31 -62.44 10.14
N PHE A 37 27.55 -63.52 10.32
CA PHE A 37 26.24 -63.70 9.68
C PHE A 37 25.21 -62.64 10.12
N VAL A 38 25.12 -62.36 11.43
CA VAL A 38 24.21 -61.34 11.96
C VAL A 38 24.61 -59.94 11.48
N SER A 39 25.90 -59.62 11.43
CA SER A 39 26.36 -58.31 10.93
C SER A 39 26.07 -58.10 9.44
N ALA A 40 26.19 -59.14 8.62
CA ALA A 40 25.89 -59.06 7.19
C ALA A 40 24.38 -58.83 6.95
N LYS A 41 23.53 -59.57 7.68
CA LYS A 41 22.06 -59.40 7.58
C LYS A 41 21.57 -58.07 8.14
N MET A 42 22.22 -57.53 9.17
CA MET A 42 21.89 -56.20 9.71
C MET A 42 22.21 -55.07 8.72
N GLN A 43 23.31 -55.18 7.96
CA GLN A 43 23.64 -54.19 6.93
C GLN A 43 22.63 -54.19 5.78
N GLU A 44 22.17 -55.36 5.34
CA GLU A 44 21.08 -55.46 4.36
C GLU A 44 19.78 -54.85 4.89
N ALA A 45 19.45 -55.08 6.17
CA ALA A 45 18.26 -54.52 6.80
C ALA A 45 18.32 -52.99 6.94
N VAL A 46 19.49 -52.44 7.29
CA VAL A 46 19.69 -50.98 7.42
C VAL A 46 19.73 -50.30 6.05
N ALA A 47 20.32 -50.95 5.03
CA ALA A 47 20.28 -50.46 3.65
C ALA A 47 18.88 -50.53 3.05
N ALA A 48 18.06 -51.51 3.43
CA ALA A 48 16.66 -51.62 3.03
C ALA A 48 15.75 -50.59 3.74
N SER A 49 16.12 -50.15 4.95
CA SER A 49 15.46 -49.03 5.62
C SER A 49 16.02 -47.70 5.10
N GLY A 50 15.49 -47.24 3.96
CA GLY A 50 15.83 -45.95 3.37
C GLY A 50 15.66 -44.75 4.33
N PRO A 51 16.16 -43.56 3.94
CA PRO A 51 16.22 -42.38 4.80
C PRO A 51 14.84 -42.01 5.39
N PRO A 52 14.80 -41.42 6.60
CA PRO A 52 13.56 -41.13 7.29
C PRO A 52 12.70 -40.16 6.47
N ARG A 53 11.47 -40.58 6.18
CA ARG A 53 10.47 -39.82 5.44
C ARG A 53 9.93 -38.68 6.32
N VAL A 54 10.17 -37.44 5.90
CA VAL A 54 9.64 -36.23 6.54
C VAL A 54 8.24 -35.97 6.00
N SER A 55 7.23 -35.96 6.87
CA SER A 55 5.86 -35.62 6.46
C SER A 55 5.72 -34.12 6.28
N VAL A 56 5.39 -33.67 5.06
CA VAL A 56 5.06 -32.28 4.76
C VAL A 56 3.57 -32.17 4.49
N ARG A 57 2.96 -31.08 4.99
CA ARG A 57 1.56 -30.76 4.71
C ARG A 57 1.52 -29.91 3.44
N VAL A 58 0.82 -30.39 2.43
CA VAL A 58 0.56 -29.64 1.18
C VAL A 58 -0.91 -29.26 1.11
N ALA A 59 -1.20 -28.14 0.47
CA ALA A 59 -2.55 -27.70 0.14
C ALA A 59 -2.65 -27.51 -1.39
N PRO A 60 -3.78 -27.86 -2.01
CA PRO A 60 -3.97 -27.63 -3.44
C PRO A 60 -4.05 -26.13 -3.75
N VAL A 61 -3.46 -25.71 -4.86
CA VAL A 61 -3.54 -24.32 -5.34
C VAL A 61 -4.83 -24.15 -6.13
N GLU A 62 -5.80 -23.40 -5.59
CA GLU A 62 -6.99 -22.98 -6.33
C GLU A 62 -6.78 -21.61 -6.97
N ARG A 63 -7.17 -21.48 -8.24
CA ARG A 63 -7.22 -20.20 -8.94
C ARG A 63 -8.53 -19.52 -8.62
N VAL A 64 -8.47 -18.52 -7.75
CA VAL A 64 -9.60 -17.64 -7.48
C VAL A 64 -9.51 -16.39 -8.36
N ASN A 65 -10.62 -16.00 -8.97
CA ASN A 65 -10.72 -14.72 -9.66
C ASN A 65 -10.86 -13.61 -8.62
N TRP A 66 -9.73 -13.04 -8.23
CA TRP A 66 -9.67 -11.95 -7.26
C TRP A 66 -9.97 -10.62 -7.95
N SER A 67 -11.21 -10.13 -7.81
CA SER A 67 -11.55 -8.78 -8.26
C SER A 67 -11.02 -7.75 -7.27
N SER A 68 -9.88 -7.14 -7.59
CA SER A 68 -9.36 -6.01 -6.80
C SER A 68 -10.30 -4.81 -6.98
N GLN A 69 -11.16 -4.57 -5.99
CA GLN A 69 -12.01 -3.39 -5.96
C GLN A 69 -11.19 -2.22 -5.41
N LEU A 70 -10.86 -1.26 -6.28
CA LEU A 70 -10.19 -0.04 -5.86
C LEU A 70 -11.24 0.94 -5.34
N GLN A 71 -11.25 1.17 -4.02
CA GLN A 71 -12.10 2.21 -3.43
C GLN A 71 -11.40 3.56 -3.57
N ALA A 72 -11.92 4.40 -4.46
CA ALA A 72 -11.48 5.79 -4.62
C ALA A 72 -12.50 6.72 -3.94
N THR A 73 -12.03 7.53 -2.99
CA THR A 73 -12.85 8.60 -2.42
C THR A 73 -12.65 9.85 -3.29
N ALA A 74 -13.72 10.32 -3.94
CA ALA A 74 -13.70 11.55 -4.72
C ALA A 74 -14.37 12.68 -3.95
N THR A 75 -13.80 13.88 -4.02
CA THR A 75 -14.41 15.10 -3.48
C THR A 75 -15.06 15.85 -4.64
N LEU A 76 -16.34 16.17 -4.52
CA LEU A 76 -17.05 17.01 -5.49
C LEU A 76 -16.78 18.48 -5.16
N GLN A 77 -16.32 19.23 -6.15
CA GLN A 77 -16.17 20.68 -6.05
C GLN A 77 -17.13 21.37 -7.04
N ALA A 78 -17.66 22.53 -6.66
CA ALA A 78 -18.50 23.31 -7.54
C ALA A 78 -17.71 23.70 -8.81
N VAL A 79 -18.28 23.42 -9.99
CA VAL A 79 -17.63 23.74 -11.28
C VAL A 79 -17.39 25.25 -11.40
N GLN A 80 -18.29 26.05 -10.83
CA GLN A 80 -18.27 27.51 -10.85
C GLN A 80 -18.77 28.04 -9.50
N GLY A 81 -17.84 28.43 -8.63
CA GLY A 81 -18.15 29.15 -7.39
C GLY A 81 -17.76 30.62 -7.54
N ALA A 82 -18.63 31.54 -7.15
CA ALA A 82 -18.32 32.97 -7.09
C ALA A 82 -18.55 33.47 -5.66
N LEU A 83 -17.51 34.06 -5.06
CA LEU A 83 -17.64 34.80 -3.81
C LEU A 83 -18.07 36.22 -4.17
N LEU A 84 -19.27 36.61 -3.75
CA LEU A 84 -19.82 37.94 -4.03
C LEU A 84 -19.43 38.89 -2.90
N THR A 85 -18.63 39.90 -3.23
CA THR A 85 -18.22 40.97 -2.31
C THR A 85 -18.76 42.30 -2.85
N PRO A 86 -19.29 43.18 -2.00
CA PRO A 86 -19.71 44.51 -2.45
C PRO A 86 -18.50 45.27 -3.00
N GLN A 87 -18.71 46.01 -4.10
CA GLN A 87 -17.65 46.80 -4.74
C GLN A 87 -17.25 48.04 -3.91
N ARG A 88 -18.17 48.54 -3.09
CA ARG A 88 -17.95 49.68 -2.19
C ARG A 88 -18.50 49.37 -0.81
N GLU A 89 -17.92 49.98 0.21
CA GLU A 89 -18.45 49.94 1.57
C GLU A 89 -19.79 50.70 1.62
N GLY A 90 -20.79 50.11 2.24
CA GLY A 90 -22.12 50.72 2.36
C GLY A 90 -23.06 49.85 3.18
N LEU A 91 -24.16 50.44 3.65
CA LEU A 91 -25.19 49.74 4.39
C LEU A 91 -26.06 48.92 3.42
N VAL A 92 -26.37 47.66 3.76
CA VAL A 92 -27.29 46.83 2.97
C VAL A 92 -28.73 47.26 3.24
N THR A 93 -29.43 47.72 2.21
CA THR A 93 -30.83 48.17 2.29
C THR A 93 -31.82 47.09 1.87
N GLY A 94 -31.38 46.08 1.12
CA GLY A 94 -32.24 44.98 0.67
C GLY A 94 -31.48 43.73 0.28
N ILE A 95 -32.05 42.57 0.62
CA ILE A 95 -31.60 41.25 0.16
C ILE A 95 -32.73 40.67 -0.67
N HIS A 96 -32.44 40.35 -1.94
CA HIS A 96 -33.43 39.96 -2.96
C HIS A 96 -33.29 38.49 -3.39
N PHE A 97 -32.69 37.64 -2.55
CA PHE A 97 -32.54 36.21 -2.81
C PHE A 97 -32.75 35.40 -1.54
N GLU A 98 -33.25 34.18 -1.71
CA GLU A 98 -33.34 33.17 -0.64
C GLU A 98 -32.25 32.11 -0.82
N SER A 99 -31.75 31.56 0.29
CA SER A 99 -30.73 30.51 0.27
C SER A 99 -31.20 29.29 -0.54
N GLY A 100 -30.38 28.88 -1.52
CA GLY A 100 -30.66 27.73 -2.39
C GLY A 100 -31.43 28.08 -3.68
N THR A 101 -31.80 29.35 -3.88
CA THR A 101 -32.48 29.78 -5.11
C THR A 101 -31.51 29.86 -6.29
N ASN A 102 -31.95 29.44 -7.48
CA ASN A 102 -31.17 29.55 -8.70
C ASN A 102 -31.27 30.98 -9.26
N VAL A 103 -30.13 31.65 -9.43
CA VAL A 103 -30.05 33.06 -9.84
C VAL A 103 -29.39 33.21 -11.20
N LYS A 104 -29.90 34.13 -12.03
CA LYS A 104 -29.35 34.40 -13.37
C LYS A 104 -28.27 35.48 -13.32
N LYS A 105 -27.37 35.49 -14.30
CA LYS A 105 -26.37 36.56 -14.46
C LYS A 105 -27.08 37.91 -14.61
N GLY A 106 -26.68 38.89 -13.79
CA GLY A 106 -27.23 40.25 -13.78
C GLY A 106 -28.48 40.43 -12.93
N GLN A 107 -28.94 39.39 -12.23
CA GLN A 107 -30.02 39.52 -11.25
C GLN A 107 -29.55 40.32 -10.03
N LEU A 108 -30.40 41.24 -9.54
CA LEU A 108 -30.15 41.95 -8.30
C LEU A 108 -30.23 40.98 -7.12
N LEU A 109 -29.16 40.90 -6.35
CA LEU A 109 -29.07 40.02 -5.18
C LEU A 109 -29.08 40.82 -3.88
N VAL A 110 -28.27 41.87 -3.82
CA VAL A 110 -28.12 42.72 -2.65
C VAL A 110 -28.12 44.17 -3.13
N GLN A 111 -28.88 45.01 -2.45
CA GLN A 111 -28.91 46.45 -2.67
C GLN A 111 -28.17 47.14 -1.52
N LEU A 112 -27.25 48.03 -1.87
CA LEU A 112 -26.58 48.92 -0.92
C LEU A 112 -27.31 50.29 -0.93
N ASP A 113 -27.19 51.02 0.17
CA ASP A 113 -27.64 52.41 0.23
C ASP A 113 -26.84 53.26 -0.78
N ASP A 114 -27.57 53.81 -1.74
CA ASP A 114 -27.04 54.57 -2.89
C ASP A 114 -27.62 56.00 -2.92
N ALA A 115 -28.16 56.49 -1.80
CA ALA A 115 -28.79 57.81 -1.74
C ALA A 115 -27.81 58.95 -2.06
N SER A 116 -26.59 58.88 -1.52
CA SER A 116 -25.54 59.89 -1.75
C SER A 116 -25.05 59.85 -3.20
N GLU A 117 -24.82 58.65 -3.73
CA GLU A 117 -24.39 58.41 -5.10
C GLU A 117 -25.41 58.94 -6.11
N ARG A 118 -26.70 58.71 -5.86
CA ARG A 118 -27.78 59.24 -6.71
C ARG A 118 -27.85 60.76 -6.67
N ALA A 119 -27.64 61.37 -5.51
CA ALA A 119 -27.58 62.83 -5.39
C ALA A 119 -26.39 63.41 -6.16
N GLN A 120 -25.21 62.78 -6.07
CA GLN A 120 -24.03 63.20 -6.81
C GLN A 120 -24.22 63.04 -8.32
N LEU A 121 -24.81 61.93 -8.77
CA LEU A 121 -25.13 61.72 -10.18
C LEU A 121 -26.03 62.84 -10.72
N ALA A 122 -27.09 63.18 -10.00
CA ALA A 122 -28.02 64.24 -10.41
C ALA A 122 -27.34 65.63 -10.46
N HIS A 123 -26.42 65.89 -9.52
CA HIS A 123 -25.62 67.11 -9.54
C HIS A 123 -24.72 67.18 -10.77
N ASP A 124 -23.99 66.10 -11.05
CA ASP A 124 -23.05 66.01 -12.17
C ASP A 124 -23.77 66.07 -13.53
N GLU A 125 -24.95 65.46 -13.65
CA GLU A 125 -25.82 65.56 -14.83
C GLU A 125 -26.28 67.00 -15.08
N SER A 126 -26.65 67.72 -14.01
CA SER A 126 -27.04 69.13 -14.10
C SER A 126 -25.86 70.01 -14.51
N ALA A 127 -24.68 69.77 -13.95
CA ALA A 127 -23.45 70.48 -14.31
C ALA A 127 -23.05 70.21 -15.77
N LEU A 128 -23.18 68.97 -16.24
CA LEU A 128 -22.96 68.58 -17.63
C LEU A 128 -23.93 69.32 -18.57
N GLN A 129 -25.21 69.40 -18.20
CA GLN A 129 -26.20 70.13 -19.00
C GLN A 129 -25.86 71.62 -19.10
N LEU A 130 -25.48 72.25 -17.99
CA LEU A 130 -25.05 73.65 -17.97
C LEU A 130 -23.84 73.87 -18.89
N ALA A 131 -22.81 73.04 -18.78
CA ALA A 131 -21.61 73.14 -19.60
C ALA A 131 -21.91 72.98 -21.10
N ARG A 132 -22.87 72.10 -21.47
CA ARG A 132 -23.32 71.95 -22.87
C ARG A 132 -24.00 73.19 -23.40
N VAL A 133 -24.84 73.84 -22.58
CA VAL A 133 -25.51 75.09 -22.95
C VAL A 133 -24.49 76.21 -23.14
N GLU A 134 -23.53 76.34 -22.23
CA GLU A 134 -22.47 77.35 -22.32
C GLU A 134 -21.59 77.16 -23.56
N LEU A 135 -21.18 75.92 -23.87
CA LEU A 135 -20.43 75.60 -25.08
C LEU A 135 -21.22 75.99 -26.34
N ALA A 136 -22.52 75.63 -26.39
CA ALA A 136 -23.37 75.98 -27.51
C ALA A 136 -23.48 77.50 -27.71
N GLN A 137 -23.61 78.26 -26.62
CA GLN A 137 -23.62 79.72 -26.65
C GLN A 137 -22.29 80.28 -27.17
N GLN A 138 -21.15 79.82 -26.65
CA GLN A 138 -19.82 80.24 -27.12
C GLN A 138 -19.63 79.95 -28.62
N HIS A 139 -20.12 78.80 -29.09
CA HIS A 139 -20.07 78.44 -30.51
C HIS A 139 -20.93 79.35 -31.39
N ASP A 140 -22.13 79.75 -30.93
CA ASP A 140 -23.01 80.66 -31.66
C ASP A 140 -22.44 82.08 -31.74
N LEU A 141 -21.89 82.59 -30.62
CA LEU A 141 -21.23 83.89 -30.56
C LEU A 141 -20.03 83.96 -31.51
N ARG A 142 -19.21 82.90 -31.55
CA ARG A 142 -18.04 82.83 -32.45
C ARG A 142 -18.45 82.87 -33.92
N LYS A 143 -19.55 82.21 -34.30
CA LYS A 143 -20.08 82.26 -35.68
C LYS A 143 -20.55 83.65 -36.06
N LYS A 144 -21.25 84.35 -35.17
CA LYS A 144 -21.76 85.71 -35.43
C LYS A 144 -20.65 86.74 -35.62
N GLN A 145 -19.55 86.64 -34.88
CA GLN A 145 -18.40 87.54 -35.04
C GLN A 145 -17.65 87.36 -36.36
N GLN A 146 -17.72 86.18 -36.99
CA GLN A 146 -17.01 85.88 -38.23
C GLN A 146 -17.73 86.42 -39.49
N TYR A 147 -18.97 86.91 -39.35
CA TYR A 147 -19.79 87.47 -40.44
C TYR A 147 -19.85 89.01 -40.45
N GLN A 148 -19.18 89.68 -39.51
CA GLN A 148 -18.95 91.13 -39.52
C GLN A 148 -17.52 91.42 -39.97
#